data_AF-A0A0C3PGU0-F1
#
_entry.id   AF-A0A0C3PGU0-F1
#
_cell.length_a   1.000
_cell.length_b   1.000
_cell.length_c   1.000
_cell.angle_alpha   90.00
_cell.angle_beta   90.00
_cell.angle_gamma   90.00
#
_symmetry.space_group_name_H-M   'P 1'
#
loop_
_entity.id
_entity.type
_entity.pdbx_description
1 polymer ?
#
loop_
_entity_poly.entity_id
_entity_poly.type
_entity_poly.pdbx_seq_one_letter_code
_entity_poly.pdbx_strand_id
1 'polypeptide(L)'
;MSDSQDSPAFASPPFDHVKADVILRSSDGVDFRVFKLFLSLASPFFETLFDLPQPSEETSTDVVIRDGLPVVPVSEDGRTLNSLLRFCYPCTLAEDPKLEDFREVVDVLEAVKKYSLDGIERTVCKSLFNPQILEVNSLRCFAIACRSRMQDECVLAAKYTLREPLVPGWFQEIELITSTELLSLLTYHRRCSDALLTLKDDLTWITNEYQHWNAIPWVIARVSGSGHCGCPRSSVERNVFGSEYPTAQWWEDFMDSTFLDLRDKPCAETIKSNVEKAIHTVRQRNCRHCAPVVPAGMRDFGIVLTNKIEELISQVSLSATKHTGVI
;
A
#
# COMPACT_ATOMS: atom_id res chain seq x y z
N MET A 1 28.83 -42.79 16.23
CA MET A 1 27.85 -43.53 15.42
C MET A 1 26.59 -42.69 15.43
N SER A 2 26.23 -41.91 14.42
CA SER A 2 26.68 -41.86 13.04
C SER A 2 26.44 -40.42 12.55
N ASP A 3 27.50 -39.74 12.13
CA ASP A 3 27.39 -38.47 11.39
C ASP A 3 26.78 -38.81 10.03
N SER A 4 25.48 -38.55 9.89
CA SER A 4 24.81 -38.67 8.60
C SER A 4 25.15 -37.38 7.85
N GLN A 5 26.23 -37.40 7.07
CA GLN A 5 26.50 -36.38 6.07
C GLN A 5 25.35 -36.41 5.05
N ASP A 6 24.27 -35.68 5.32
CA ASP A 6 23.29 -35.35 4.29
C ASP A 6 24.01 -34.51 3.24
N SER A 7 24.31 -35.13 2.10
CA SER A 7 24.85 -34.43 0.95
C SER A 7 23.91 -33.28 0.59
N PRO A 8 24.39 -32.03 0.48
CA PRO A 8 23.53 -30.87 0.29
C PRO A 8 22.66 -31.06 -0.96
N ALA A 9 21.36 -30.81 -0.85
CA ALA A 9 20.40 -31.06 -1.93
C ALA A 9 20.64 -30.06 -3.07
N PHE A 10 20.67 -30.52 -4.32
CA PHE A 10 20.75 -29.62 -5.47
C PHE A 10 19.40 -28.96 -5.73
N ALA A 11 19.43 -27.67 -6.09
CA ALA A 11 18.26 -26.95 -6.55
C ALA A 11 17.69 -27.56 -7.83
N SER A 12 16.37 -27.44 -8.01
CA SER A 12 15.68 -27.84 -9.24
C SER A 12 16.00 -26.86 -10.40
N PRO A 13 15.66 -27.23 -11.66
CA PRO A 13 15.77 -26.31 -12.80
C PRO A 13 15.18 -24.92 -12.50
N PRO A 14 15.83 -23.83 -12.95
CA PRO A 14 16.95 -23.80 -13.91
C PRO A 14 18.36 -23.85 -13.30
N PHE A 15 18.50 -24.14 -11.99
CA PHE A 15 19.76 -24.01 -11.25
C PHE A 15 20.52 -25.32 -11.05
N ASP A 16 20.41 -26.23 -12.02
CA ASP A 16 21.04 -27.56 -12.04
C ASP A 16 21.94 -27.78 -13.28
N HIS A 17 22.23 -26.72 -14.05
CA HIS A 17 22.91 -26.82 -15.33
C HIS A 17 24.38 -27.28 -15.20
N VAL A 18 24.77 -28.30 -15.97
CA VAL A 18 26.11 -28.93 -15.89
C VAL A 18 27.28 -28.01 -16.28
N LYS A 19 27.02 -26.97 -17.08
CA LYS A 19 28.02 -25.97 -17.49
C LYS A 19 28.11 -24.74 -16.57
N ALA A 20 27.40 -24.74 -15.45
CA ALA A 20 27.57 -23.69 -14.45
C ALA A 20 29.05 -23.58 -14.01
N ASP A 21 29.47 -22.38 -13.63
CA ASP A 21 30.86 -22.04 -13.30
C ASP A 21 31.05 -21.68 -11.81
N VAL A 22 29.97 -21.70 -11.03
CA VAL A 22 29.98 -21.53 -9.56
C VAL A 22 28.77 -22.20 -8.94
N ILE A 23 28.91 -22.62 -7.67
CA ILE A 23 27.80 -23.08 -6.84
C ILE A 23 27.57 -22.05 -5.72
N LEU A 24 26.34 -21.52 -5.60
CA LEU A 24 25.92 -20.81 -4.40
C LEU A 24 25.24 -21.80 -3.45
N ARG A 25 25.67 -21.85 -2.19
CA ARG A 25 25.07 -22.69 -1.15
C ARG A 25 24.24 -21.83 -0.21
N SER A 26 22.93 -22.08 -0.14
CA SER A 26 22.05 -21.42 0.80
C SER A 26 22.34 -21.81 2.26
N SER A 27 21.81 -21.04 3.21
CA SER A 27 22.00 -21.29 4.64
C SER A 27 21.37 -22.58 5.15
N ASP A 28 20.32 -23.06 4.48
CA ASP A 28 19.67 -24.37 4.70
C ASP A 28 20.28 -25.51 3.87
N GLY A 29 21.43 -25.27 3.21
CA GLY A 29 22.22 -26.32 2.57
C GLY A 29 21.74 -26.76 1.19
N VAL A 30 21.03 -25.91 0.45
CA VAL A 30 20.65 -26.14 -0.94
C VAL A 30 21.72 -25.55 -1.86
N ASP A 31 22.21 -26.36 -2.81
CA ASP A 31 23.25 -25.97 -3.76
C ASP A 31 22.64 -25.56 -5.11
N PHE A 32 22.92 -24.33 -5.53
CA PHE A 32 22.48 -23.73 -6.78
C PHE A 32 23.64 -23.62 -7.75
N ARG A 33 23.57 -24.36 -8.86
CA ARG A 33 24.54 -24.26 -9.96
C ARG A 33 24.17 -23.06 -10.81
N VAL A 34 25.02 -22.04 -10.82
CA VAL A 34 24.75 -20.77 -11.51
C VAL A 34 25.92 -20.32 -12.39
N PHE A 35 25.62 -19.40 -13.31
CA PHE A 35 26.60 -18.73 -14.16
C PHE A 35 26.97 -17.36 -13.57
N LYS A 36 28.26 -17.16 -13.29
CA LYS A 36 28.81 -15.88 -12.81
C LYS A 36 28.39 -14.71 -13.68
N LEU A 37 28.42 -14.89 -15.01
CA LEU A 37 28.06 -13.85 -15.99
C LEU A 37 26.70 -13.18 -15.69
N PHE A 38 25.64 -13.95 -15.44
CA PHE A 38 24.31 -13.38 -15.22
C PHE A 38 24.25 -12.60 -13.91
N LEU A 39 24.89 -13.13 -12.85
CA LEU A 39 24.93 -12.48 -11.56
C LEU A 39 25.78 -11.20 -11.60
N SER A 40 26.94 -11.21 -12.28
CA SER A 40 27.79 -10.02 -12.46
C SER A 40 27.10 -8.92 -13.26
N LEU A 41 26.38 -9.29 -14.33
CA LEU A 41 25.61 -8.30 -15.12
C LEU A 41 24.42 -7.73 -14.35
N ALA A 42 23.83 -8.51 -13.44
CA ALA A 42 22.71 -8.07 -12.63
C ALA A 42 23.16 -7.21 -11.43
N SER A 43 24.34 -7.46 -10.87
CA SER A 43 24.80 -6.89 -9.61
C SER A 43 26.29 -6.56 -9.59
N PRO A 44 26.67 -5.32 -9.23
CA PRO A 44 28.06 -4.96 -9.02
C PRO A 44 28.69 -5.67 -7.80
N PHE A 45 27.87 -6.10 -6.84
CA PHE A 45 28.33 -6.90 -5.70
C PHE A 45 28.86 -8.24 -6.20
N PHE A 46 28.09 -8.94 -7.03
CA PHE A 46 28.52 -10.24 -7.56
C PHE A 46 29.69 -10.10 -8.55
N GLU A 47 29.71 -9.04 -9.37
CA GLU A 47 30.86 -8.71 -10.21
C GLU A 47 32.14 -8.61 -9.36
N THR A 48 32.11 -7.78 -8.32
CA THR A 48 33.24 -7.62 -7.40
C THR A 48 33.59 -8.92 -6.70
N LEU A 49 32.60 -9.67 -6.19
CA LEU A 49 32.81 -10.93 -5.48
C LEU A 49 33.56 -11.96 -6.33
N PHE A 50 33.24 -12.04 -7.62
CA PHE A 50 33.84 -13.02 -8.53
C PHE A 50 35.20 -12.59 -9.09
N ASP A 51 35.51 -11.29 -9.06
CA ASP A 51 36.81 -10.74 -9.45
C ASP A 51 37.86 -10.80 -8.33
N LEU A 52 37.46 -11.06 -7.08
CA LEU A 52 38.38 -11.20 -5.97
C LEU A 52 39.34 -12.39 -6.20
N PRO A 53 40.65 -12.22 -5.93
CA PRO A 53 41.62 -13.32 -6.02
C PRO A 53 41.18 -14.44 -5.07
N GLN A 54 40.82 -15.60 -5.61
CA GLN A 54 40.61 -16.77 -4.77
C GLN A 54 41.97 -17.23 -4.23
N PRO A 55 42.09 -17.52 -2.91
CA PRO A 55 43.33 -18.05 -2.37
C PRO A 55 43.71 -19.31 -3.14
N SER A 56 44.95 -19.37 -3.61
CA SER A 56 45.49 -20.48 -4.39
C SER A 56 45.27 -21.82 -3.70
N GLU A 57 44.99 -22.86 -4.50
CA GLU A 57 44.69 -24.24 -4.05
C GLU A 57 45.74 -24.81 -3.08
N GLU A 58 46.96 -24.30 -3.10
CA GLU A 58 48.07 -24.77 -2.27
C GLU A 58 48.07 -24.22 -0.83
N THR A 59 47.19 -23.26 -0.48
CA THR A 59 47.31 -22.53 0.80
C THR A 59 46.02 -22.30 1.58
N SER A 60 44.86 -22.74 1.07
CA SER A 60 43.59 -22.57 1.80
C SER A 60 42.85 -23.89 1.98
N THR A 61 42.74 -24.33 3.23
CA THR A 61 41.86 -25.44 3.65
C THR A 61 40.36 -25.08 3.60
N ASP A 62 40.03 -23.83 3.25
CA ASP A 62 38.71 -23.25 3.45
C ASP A 62 37.89 -23.11 2.14
N VAL A 63 38.48 -23.35 0.97
CA VAL A 63 37.74 -23.32 -0.31
C VAL A 63 37.06 -24.66 -0.54
N VAL A 64 35.75 -24.69 -0.34
CA VAL A 64 34.93 -25.89 -0.60
C VAL A 64 34.72 -26.01 -2.11
N ILE A 65 35.23 -27.10 -2.70
CA ILE A 65 35.00 -27.45 -4.11
C ILE A 65 34.00 -28.61 -4.16
N ARG A 66 32.95 -28.48 -4.98
CA ARG A 66 31.98 -29.54 -5.27
C ARG A 66 31.82 -29.71 -6.76
N ASP A 67 31.97 -30.94 -7.26
CA ASP A 67 31.89 -31.29 -8.68
C ASP A 67 32.83 -30.45 -9.57
N GLY A 68 34.01 -30.09 -9.06
CA GLY A 68 34.98 -29.25 -9.76
C GLY A 68 34.63 -27.75 -9.80
N LEU A 69 33.58 -27.33 -9.09
CA LEU A 69 33.15 -25.93 -9.01
C LEU A 69 33.41 -25.35 -7.61
N PRO A 70 33.80 -24.07 -7.51
CA PRO A 70 33.88 -23.39 -6.23
C PRO A 70 32.49 -23.21 -5.62
N VAL A 71 32.37 -23.51 -4.33
CA VAL A 71 31.13 -23.32 -3.55
C VAL A 71 31.25 -22.05 -2.72
N VAL A 72 30.32 -21.12 -2.92
CA VAL A 72 30.21 -19.87 -2.18
C VAL A 72 29.00 -19.94 -1.25
N PRO A 73 29.18 -19.99 0.08
CA PRO A 73 28.06 -19.95 1.01
C PRO A 73 27.41 -18.57 1.05
N VAL A 74 26.08 -18.52 1.13
CA VAL A 74 25.28 -17.31 1.32
C VAL A 74 24.35 -17.46 2.53
N SER A 75 23.80 -16.34 3.03
CA SER A 75 22.98 -16.36 4.26
C SER A 75 21.50 -16.64 4.00
N GLU A 76 21.07 -16.43 2.78
CA GLU A 76 19.71 -16.60 2.28
C GLU A 76 19.37 -18.09 2.26
N ASP A 77 18.15 -18.42 2.64
CA ASP A 77 17.63 -19.78 2.52
C ASP A 77 17.39 -20.14 1.04
N GLY A 78 17.14 -21.42 0.77
CA GLY A 78 16.97 -21.92 -0.59
C GLY A 78 15.79 -21.25 -1.30
N ARG A 79 14.71 -20.89 -0.60
CA ARG A 79 13.53 -20.26 -1.21
C ARG A 79 13.85 -18.83 -1.66
N THR A 80 14.41 -18.02 -0.77
CA THR A 80 14.80 -16.64 -1.04
C THR A 80 15.86 -16.58 -2.14
N LEU A 81 16.87 -17.45 -2.07
CA LEU A 81 17.92 -17.52 -3.07
C LEU A 81 17.39 -17.95 -4.43
N ASN A 82 16.44 -18.90 -4.49
CA ASN A 82 15.80 -19.30 -5.75
C ASN A 82 15.08 -18.11 -6.41
N SER A 83 14.27 -17.39 -5.65
CA SER A 83 13.54 -16.21 -6.13
C SER A 83 14.49 -15.10 -6.60
N LEU A 84 15.53 -14.82 -5.82
CA LEU A 84 16.57 -13.84 -6.17
C LEU A 84 17.27 -14.20 -7.48
N LEU A 85 17.71 -15.46 -7.62
CA LEU A 85 18.43 -15.92 -8.80
C LEU A 85 17.57 -15.89 -10.06
N ARG A 86 16.27 -16.16 -9.94
CA ARG A 86 15.34 -16.08 -11.09
C ARG A 86 15.28 -14.66 -11.66
N PHE A 87 15.33 -13.63 -10.80
CA PHE A 87 15.40 -12.24 -11.26
C PHE A 87 16.72 -11.89 -11.94
N CYS A 88 17.82 -12.55 -11.57
CA CYS A 88 19.14 -12.31 -12.19
C CYS A 88 19.28 -12.97 -13.57
N TYR A 89 18.43 -13.94 -13.90
CA TYR A 89 18.52 -14.69 -15.15
C TYR A 89 17.63 -14.09 -16.24
N PRO A 90 18.01 -14.24 -17.52
CA PRO A 90 17.13 -13.87 -18.63
C PRO A 90 15.77 -14.57 -18.53
N CYS A 91 14.68 -13.85 -18.83
CA CYS A 91 13.32 -14.39 -18.78
C CYS A 91 13.06 -15.56 -19.76
N THR A 92 13.94 -15.76 -20.75
CA THR A 92 13.92 -16.92 -21.64
C THR A 92 14.51 -18.19 -21.03
N LEU A 93 15.21 -18.07 -19.90
CA LEU A 93 15.90 -19.15 -19.19
C LEU A 93 15.29 -19.41 -17.81
N ALA A 94 14.72 -18.39 -17.18
CA ALA A 94 14.04 -18.50 -15.89
C ALA A 94 12.73 -17.71 -15.92
N GLU A 95 11.66 -18.32 -15.41
CA GLU A 95 10.42 -17.60 -15.15
C GLU A 95 10.57 -16.71 -13.92
N ASP A 96 9.97 -15.51 -13.97
CA ASP A 96 9.87 -14.61 -12.83
C ASP A 96 9.27 -15.34 -11.63
N PRO A 97 9.81 -15.14 -10.42
CA PRO A 97 9.32 -15.83 -9.24
C PRO A 97 7.92 -15.31 -8.89
N LYS A 98 7.06 -16.24 -8.48
CA LYS A 98 5.75 -15.91 -7.91
C LYS A 98 5.92 -15.65 -6.43
N LEU A 99 5.96 -14.37 -6.07
CA LEU A 99 6.01 -13.94 -4.67
C LEU A 99 4.59 -13.90 -4.10
N GLU A 100 4.09 -15.03 -3.62
CA GLU A 100 2.73 -15.16 -3.08
C GLU A 100 2.65 -14.87 -1.58
N ASP A 101 3.76 -15.00 -0.87
CA ASP A 101 3.88 -14.78 0.56
C ASP A 101 4.61 -13.46 0.85
N PHE A 102 3.98 -12.59 1.64
CA PHE A 102 4.55 -11.29 2.00
C PHE A 102 5.84 -11.42 2.84
N ARG A 103 6.02 -12.52 3.60
CA ARG A 103 7.29 -12.77 4.31
C ARG A 103 8.42 -13.08 3.33
N GLU A 104 8.14 -13.92 2.33
CA GLU A 104 9.10 -14.18 1.23
C GLU A 104 9.46 -12.88 0.50
N VAL A 105 8.49 -11.97 0.29
CA VAL A 105 8.77 -10.66 -0.32
C VAL A 105 9.76 -9.84 0.52
N VAL A 106 9.65 -9.88 1.84
CA VAL A 106 10.59 -9.19 2.75
C VAL A 106 11.99 -9.78 2.62
N ASP A 107 12.11 -11.10 2.70
CA ASP A 107 13.41 -11.79 2.63
C ASP A 107 14.09 -11.52 1.28
N VAL A 108 13.31 -11.56 0.19
CA VAL A 108 13.79 -11.21 -1.16
C VAL A 108 14.19 -9.74 -1.25
N LEU A 109 13.42 -8.80 -0.70
CA LEU A 109 13.77 -7.38 -0.69
C LEU A 109 15.04 -7.10 0.12
N GLU A 110 15.22 -7.76 1.26
CA GLU A 110 16.44 -7.66 2.08
C GLU A 110 17.66 -8.19 1.29
N ALA A 111 17.52 -9.34 0.62
CA ALA A 111 18.57 -9.91 -0.24
C ALA A 111 18.88 -9.01 -1.45
N VAL A 112 17.86 -8.49 -2.12
CA VAL A 112 18.00 -7.56 -3.27
C VAL A 112 18.81 -6.34 -2.89
N LYS A 113 18.56 -5.75 -1.71
CA LYS A 113 19.34 -4.61 -1.20
C LYS A 113 20.77 -5.02 -0.83
N LYS A 114 20.94 -6.15 -0.14
CA LYS A 114 22.24 -6.70 0.26
C LYS A 114 23.16 -6.91 -0.95
N TYR A 115 22.59 -7.36 -2.06
CA TYR A 115 23.32 -7.65 -3.30
C TYR A 115 23.29 -6.50 -4.31
N SER A 116 22.85 -5.30 -3.94
CA SER A 116 22.82 -4.11 -4.81
C SER A 116 22.11 -4.36 -6.16
N LEU A 117 20.97 -5.05 -6.12
CA LEU A 117 20.16 -5.42 -7.29
C LEU A 117 19.10 -4.33 -7.58
N ASP A 118 19.51 -3.07 -7.76
CA ASP A 118 18.63 -1.89 -7.82
C ASP A 118 17.54 -1.96 -8.92
N GLY A 119 17.83 -2.62 -10.04
CA GLY A 119 16.85 -2.85 -11.12
C GLY A 119 15.70 -3.77 -10.66
N ILE A 120 16.04 -4.79 -9.88
CA ILE A 120 15.10 -5.77 -9.35
C ILE A 120 14.34 -5.16 -8.17
N GLU A 121 15.01 -4.40 -7.30
CA GLU A 121 14.34 -3.65 -6.21
C GLU A 121 13.18 -2.84 -6.78
N ARG A 122 13.46 -2.00 -7.79
CA ARG A 122 12.41 -1.18 -8.43
C ARG A 122 11.29 -2.00 -9.05
N THR A 123 11.59 -3.19 -9.58
CA THR A 123 10.59 -4.09 -10.18
C THR A 123 9.69 -4.70 -9.12
N VAL A 124 10.27 -5.23 -8.03
CA VAL A 124 9.52 -5.77 -6.89
C VAL A 124 8.68 -4.67 -6.24
N CYS A 125 9.24 -3.47 -6.03
CA CYS A 125 8.50 -2.34 -5.47
C CYS A 125 7.29 -1.97 -6.33
N LYS A 126 7.45 -1.85 -7.65
CA LYS A 126 6.34 -1.56 -8.56
C LYS A 126 5.26 -2.64 -8.53
N SER A 127 5.65 -3.90 -8.39
CA SER A 127 4.71 -5.02 -8.29
C SER A 127 3.94 -5.00 -6.96
N LEU A 128 4.63 -4.78 -5.84
CA LEU A 128 4.03 -4.83 -4.50
C LEU A 128 3.17 -3.59 -4.18
N PHE A 129 3.60 -2.40 -4.62
CA PHE A 129 2.96 -1.13 -4.29
C PHE A 129 2.09 -0.57 -5.43
N ASN A 130 1.55 -1.46 -6.27
CA ASN A 130 0.55 -1.06 -7.26
C ASN A 130 -0.85 -0.90 -6.61
N PRO A 131 -1.76 -0.11 -7.20
CA PRO A 131 -3.08 0.15 -6.61
C PRO A 131 -3.91 -1.10 -6.32
N GLN A 132 -3.87 -2.14 -7.16
CA GLN A 132 -4.68 -3.35 -6.96
C GLN A 132 -4.26 -4.11 -5.69
N ILE A 133 -2.96 -4.19 -5.42
CA ILE A 133 -2.45 -4.85 -4.22
C ILE A 133 -2.68 -3.96 -3.00
N LEU A 134 -2.41 -2.65 -3.12
CA LEU A 134 -2.58 -1.69 -2.02
C LEU A 134 -4.03 -1.58 -1.54
N GLU A 135 -5.02 -1.65 -2.44
CA GLU A 135 -6.43 -1.59 -2.06
C GLU A 135 -6.88 -2.78 -1.19
N VAL A 136 -6.22 -3.93 -1.33
CA VAL A 136 -6.57 -5.17 -0.62
C VAL A 136 -5.65 -5.44 0.57
N ASN A 137 -4.38 -5.04 0.48
CA ASN A 137 -3.31 -5.42 1.41
C ASN A 137 -2.57 -4.21 2.00
N SER A 138 -3.20 -3.02 2.04
CA SER A 138 -2.58 -1.76 2.50
C SER A 138 -1.75 -1.89 3.79
N LEU A 139 -2.31 -2.54 4.82
CA LEU A 139 -1.64 -2.77 6.12
C LEU A 139 -0.41 -3.66 6.01
N ARG A 140 -0.49 -4.72 5.18
CA ARG A 140 0.64 -5.64 4.93
C ARG A 140 1.74 -4.93 4.16
N CYS A 141 1.38 -4.21 3.10
CA CYS A 141 2.30 -3.38 2.32
C CYS A 141 2.98 -2.32 3.20
N PHE A 142 2.24 -1.70 4.12
CA PHE A 142 2.81 -0.74 5.08
C PHE A 142 3.85 -1.41 5.98
N ALA A 143 3.54 -2.59 6.52
CA ALA A 143 4.46 -3.33 7.38
C ALA A 143 5.76 -3.72 6.65
N ILE A 144 5.64 -4.19 5.40
CA ILE A 144 6.78 -4.51 4.54
C ILE A 144 7.60 -3.26 4.24
N ALA A 145 6.96 -2.15 3.88
CA ALA A 145 7.66 -0.91 3.61
C ALA A 145 8.45 -0.42 4.83
N CYS A 146 7.88 -0.53 6.03
CA CYS A 146 8.57 -0.19 7.29
C CYS A 146 9.78 -1.11 7.50
N ARG A 147 9.56 -2.42 7.41
CA ARG A 147 10.61 -3.44 7.60
C ARG A 147 11.77 -3.26 6.61
N SER A 148 11.46 -3.00 5.35
CA SER A 148 12.42 -2.79 4.27
C SER A 148 12.95 -1.35 4.20
N ARG A 149 12.57 -0.47 5.13
CA ARG A 149 12.97 0.95 5.22
C ARG A 149 12.71 1.76 3.95
N MET A 150 11.58 1.51 3.33
CA MET A 150 11.14 2.12 2.08
C MET A 150 10.18 3.28 2.39
N GLN A 151 10.75 4.47 2.57
CA GLN A 151 10.02 5.61 3.14
C GLN A 151 8.86 6.08 2.24
N ASP A 152 9.08 6.16 0.93
CA ASP A 152 8.06 6.63 -0.01
C ASP A 152 6.89 5.65 -0.08
N GLU A 153 7.21 4.36 -0.08
CA GLU A 153 6.24 3.26 -0.06
C GLU A 153 5.50 3.16 1.28
N CYS A 154 6.14 3.51 2.40
CA CYS A 154 5.47 3.65 3.70
C CYS A 154 4.39 4.71 3.64
N VAL A 155 4.73 5.90 3.11
CA VAL A 155 3.78 7.01 2.97
C VAL A 155 2.65 6.65 2.01
N LEU A 156 2.97 6.00 0.89
CA LEU A 156 1.99 5.52 -0.06
C LEU A 156 1.03 4.51 0.59
N ALA A 157 1.56 3.44 1.19
CA ALA A 157 0.76 2.42 1.83
C ALA A 157 -0.10 2.98 2.97
N ALA A 158 0.45 3.88 3.80
CA ALA A 158 -0.29 4.55 4.88
C ALA A 158 -1.52 5.30 4.36
N LYS A 159 -1.44 5.98 3.21
CA LYS A 159 -2.61 6.62 2.58
C LYS A 159 -3.70 5.60 2.22
N TYR A 160 -3.32 4.42 1.72
CA TYR A 160 -4.29 3.36 1.41
C TYR A 160 -4.90 2.74 2.66
N THR A 161 -4.19 2.72 3.81
CA THR A 161 -4.77 2.23 5.08
C THR A 161 -5.93 3.09 5.60
N LEU A 162 -6.10 4.32 5.10
CA LEU A 162 -7.26 5.16 5.44
C LEU A 162 -8.61 4.58 4.97
N ARG A 163 -8.57 3.54 4.12
CA ARG A 163 -9.74 2.74 3.70
C ARG A 163 -10.13 1.70 4.75
N GLU A 164 -9.22 1.40 5.67
CA GLU A 164 -9.42 0.48 6.78
C GLU A 164 -9.89 1.22 8.04
N PRO A 165 -10.58 0.52 8.97
CA PRO A 165 -10.92 1.08 10.28
C PRO A 165 -9.68 1.61 11.01
N LEU A 166 -9.86 2.64 11.84
CA LEU A 166 -8.77 3.25 12.61
C LEU A 166 -8.03 2.20 13.45
N VAL A 167 -8.78 1.28 14.08
CA VAL A 167 -8.21 0.14 14.77
C VAL A 167 -8.42 -1.09 13.89
N PRO A 168 -7.40 -1.51 13.11
CA PRO A 168 -7.54 -2.63 12.20
C PRO A 168 -7.64 -3.96 12.95
N GLY A 169 -8.18 -4.97 12.26
CA GLY A 169 -8.08 -6.36 12.70
C GLY A 169 -6.63 -6.87 12.66
N TRP A 170 -6.38 -8.02 13.29
CA TRP A 170 -5.07 -8.65 13.25
C TRP A 170 -4.69 -9.07 11.82
N PHE A 171 -3.44 -8.85 11.45
CA PHE A 171 -2.82 -9.32 10.20
C PHE A 171 -1.41 -9.83 10.52
N GLN A 172 -0.94 -10.82 9.76
CA GLN A 172 0.27 -11.58 10.09
C GLN A 172 1.55 -10.73 10.09
N GLU A 173 1.63 -9.76 9.18
CA GLU A 173 2.79 -8.88 8.96
C GLU A 173 2.92 -7.80 10.03
N ILE A 174 1.95 -7.68 10.96
CA ILE A 174 2.06 -6.78 12.12
C ILE A 174 3.28 -7.13 12.99
N GLU A 175 3.73 -8.38 12.97
CA GLU A 175 4.93 -8.86 13.65
C GLU A 175 6.23 -8.26 13.09
N LEU A 176 6.19 -7.70 11.88
CA LEU A 176 7.36 -7.11 11.21
C LEU A 176 7.62 -5.66 11.62
N ILE A 177 6.64 -5.02 12.28
CA ILE A 177 6.74 -3.62 12.69
C ILE A 177 6.82 -3.48 14.20
N THR A 178 7.47 -2.41 14.63
CA THR A 178 7.54 -2.01 16.03
C THR A 178 6.23 -1.37 16.49
N SER A 179 6.01 -1.34 17.81
CA SER A 179 4.90 -0.58 18.41
C SER A 179 4.95 0.90 18.04
N THR A 180 6.14 1.46 17.81
CA THR A 180 6.33 2.86 17.43
C THR A 180 5.86 3.14 16.00
N GLU A 181 6.14 2.23 15.07
CA GLU A 181 5.67 2.32 13.67
C GLU A 181 4.15 2.17 13.61
N LEU A 182 3.59 1.21 14.35
CA LEU A 182 2.13 1.05 14.47
C LEU A 182 1.49 2.30 15.07
N LEU A 183 2.02 2.84 16.17
CA LEU A 183 1.50 4.07 16.78
C LEU A 183 1.58 5.26 15.83
N SER A 184 2.64 5.34 15.01
CA SER A 184 2.80 6.37 13.99
C SER A 184 1.71 6.29 12.92
N LEU A 185 1.39 5.07 12.45
CA LEU A 185 0.29 4.83 11.51
C LEU A 185 -1.07 5.24 12.09
N LEU A 186 -1.37 4.79 13.32
CA LEU A 186 -2.64 5.11 13.99
C LEU A 186 -2.78 6.62 14.25
N THR A 187 -1.69 7.28 14.62
CA THR A 187 -1.65 8.73 14.81
C THR A 187 -1.85 9.47 13.50
N TYR A 188 -1.25 8.99 12.41
CA TYR A 188 -1.47 9.52 11.06
C TYR A 188 -2.94 9.40 10.65
N HIS A 189 -3.54 8.22 10.79
CA HIS A 189 -4.95 7.97 10.47
C HIS A 189 -5.89 8.90 11.26
N ARG A 190 -5.66 9.01 12.57
CA ARG A 190 -6.40 9.95 13.42
C ARG A 190 -6.25 11.40 12.96
N ARG A 191 -5.03 11.85 12.63
CA ARG A 191 -4.80 13.22 12.15
C ARG A 191 -5.47 13.48 10.81
N CYS A 192 -5.51 12.51 9.91
CA CYS A 192 -6.29 12.59 8.68
C CYS A 192 -7.78 12.78 9.01
N SER A 193 -8.33 11.92 9.87
CA SER A 193 -9.72 12.00 10.31
C SER A 193 -10.07 13.34 10.95
N ASP A 194 -9.24 13.83 11.86
CA ASP A 194 -9.43 15.13 12.54
C ASP A 194 -9.37 16.30 11.55
N ALA A 195 -8.48 16.26 10.56
CA ALA A 195 -8.40 17.28 9.52
C ALA A 195 -9.71 17.37 8.72
N LEU A 196 -10.36 16.24 8.43
CA LEU A 196 -11.63 16.25 7.68
C LEU A 196 -12.77 16.89 8.46
N LEU A 197 -12.78 16.80 9.80
CA LEU A 197 -13.86 17.39 10.61
C LEU A 197 -13.97 18.90 10.46
N THR A 198 -12.88 19.57 10.07
CA THR A 198 -12.91 21.02 9.75
C THR A 198 -13.90 21.35 8.63
N LEU A 199 -14.07 20.46 7.64
CA LEU A 199 -15.05 20.64 6.55
C LEU A 199 -16.51 20.49 7.02
N LYS A 200 -16.72 19.84 8.16
CA LYS A 200 -18.05 19.69 8.77
C LYS A 200 -18.43 20.94 9.56
N ASP A 201 -17.45 21.52 10.24
CA ASP A 201 -17.64 22.69 11.11
C ASP A 201 -17.67 24.01 10.29
N ASP A 202 -16.93 24.06 9.19
CA ASP A 202 -16.89 25.19 8.26
C ASP A 202 -17.38 24.79 6.86
N LEU A 203 -18.58 25.23 6.50
CA LEU A 203 -19.21 24.93 5.20
C LEU A 203 -18.86 25.94 4.10
N THR A 204 -17.92 26.87 4.34
CA THR A 204 -17.54 27.89 3.34
C THR A 204 -16.97 27.29 2.06
N TRP A 205 -16.37 26.09 2.13
CA TRP A 205 -15.92 25.36 0.94
C TRP A 205 -17.07 25.05 -0.03
N ILE A 206 -18.29 24.82 0.48
CA ILE A 206 -19.49 24.60 -0.34
C ILE A 206 -19.89 25.90 -1.02
N THR A 207 -19.92 27.02 -0.30
CA THR A 207 -20.32 28.31 -0.87
C THR A 207 -19.29 28.87 -1.85
N ASN A 208 -18.01 28.53 -1.68
CA ASN A 208 -16.95 28.89 -2.62
C ASN A 208 -17.08 28.12 -3.94
N GLU A 209 -17.44 26.84 -3.87
CA GLU A 209 -17.69 26.01 -5.05
C GLU A 209 -19.01 26.38 -5.73
N TYR A 210 -20.06 26.56 -4.94
CA TYR A 210 -21.41 26.87 -5.37
C TYR A 210 -21.78 28.27 -4.90
N GLN A 211 -21.45 29.29 -5.70
CA GLN A 211 -21.63 30.71 -5.33
C GLN A 211 -23.08 31.11 -5.00
N HIS A 212 -24.05 30.35 -5.50
CA HIS A 212 -25.47 30.64 -5.32
C HIS A 212 -26.28 29.35 -5.08
N TRP A 213 -27.34 29.45 -4.27
CA TRP A 213 -28.22 28.32 -3.94
C TRP A 213 -28.85 27.65 -5.17
N ASN A 214 -28.98 28.38 -6.28
CA ASN A 214 -29.57 27.88 -7.53
C ASN A 214 -28.66 26.91 -8.28
N ALA A 215 -27.37 26.81 -7.93
CA ALA A 215 -26.45 25.81 -8.46
C ALA A 215 -26.69 24.42 -7.84
N ILE A 216 -27.13 24.39 -6.58
CA ILE A 216 -27.46 23.16 -5.82
C ILE A 216 -28.83 23.26 -5.15
N PRO A 217 -29.92 23.50 -5.91
CA PRO A 217 -31.25 23.75 -5.35
C PRO A 217 -31.83 22.51 -4.65
N TRP A 218 -31.25 21.33 -4.91
CA TRP A 218 -31.61 20.07 -4.30
C TRP A 218 -31.15 19.96 -2.83
N VAL A 219 -30.05 20.62 -2.42
CA VAL A 219 -29.59 20.70 -1.02
C VAL A 219 -30.64 21.37 -0.13
N ILE A 220 -31.25 22.42 -0.66
CA ILE A 220 -32.31 23.18 0.01
C ILE A 220 -33.71 22.76 -0.48
N ALA A 221 -33.87 21.59 -1.12
CA ALA A 221 -35.15 21.02 -1.57
C ALA A 221 -36.14 22.05 -2.19
N ARG A 222 -35.62 23.02 -2.94
CA ARG A 222 -36.40 24.17 -3.47
C ARG A 222 -36.85 23.88 -4.89
N VAL A 223 -38.04 24.35 -5.21
CA VAL A 223 -38.70 24.17 -6.52
C VAL A 223 -38.61 25.48 -7.29
N SER A 224 -38.42 25.40 -8.61
CA SER A 224 -38.51 26.56 -9.51
C SER A 224 -39.87 27.27 -9.33
N GLY A 225 -39.85 28.58 -9.05
CA GLY A 225 -41.08 29.36 -8.85
C GLY A 225 -41.41 29.74 -7.39
N SER A 226 -40.41 29.83 -6.50
CA SER A 226 -40.47 30.33 -5.10
C SER A 226 -41.03 29.40 -4.01
N GLY A 227 -41.33 28.14 -4.34
CA GLY A 227 -41.81 27.14 -3.38
C GLY A 227 -40.74 26.15 -2.90
N HIS A 228 -40.99 25.52 -1.76
CA HIS A 228 -40.28 24.35 -1.27
C HIS A 228 -41.06 23.07 -1.61
N CYS A 229 -40.37 21.96 -1.88
CA CYS A 229 -41.07 20.67 -1.96
C CYS A 229 -41.44 20.18 -0.54
N GLY A 230 -42.34 19.20 -0.44
CA GLY A 230 -42.82 18.65 0.85
C GLY A 230 -41.81 17.81 1.63
N CYS A 231 -40.52 17.83 1.28
CA CYS A 231 -39.50 17.11 2.04
C CYS A 231 -39.24 17.80 3.41
N PRO A 232 -39.01 17.02 4.48
CA PRO A 232 -38.65 17.58 5.79
C PRO A 232 -37.43 18.49 5.72
N ARG A 233 -37.48 19.57 6.49
CA ARG A 233 -36.42 20.56 6.61
C ARG A 233 -35.66 20.37 7.90
N SER A 234 -34.36 20.64 7.84
CA SER A 234 -33.56 20.70 9.03
C SER A 234 -34.03 21.85 9.92
N SER A 235 -34.19 21.56 11.21
CA SER A 235 -34.32 22.58 12.25
C SER A 235 -32.95 23.05 12.77
N VAL A 236 -31.87 22.43 12.30
CA VAL A 236 -30.49 22.72 12.69
C VAL A 236 -29.96 23.86 11.81
N GLU A 237 -29.32 24.86 12.42
CA GLU A 237 -28.81 26.07 11.75
C GLU A 237 -27.58 25.85 10.84
N ARG A 238 -27.40 24.66 10.25
CA ARG A 238 -26.38 24.46 9.19
C ARG A 238 -26.85 25.09 7.88
N ASN A 239 -26.92 26.42 7.94
CA ASN A 239 -27.43 27.26 6.89
C ASN A 239 -26.32 27.50 5.85
N VAL A 240 -26.16 26.57 4.90
CA VAL A 240 -25.14 26.66 3.83
C VAL A 240 -25.18 28.02 3.12
N PHE A 241 -26.38 28.55 2.84
CA PHE A 241 -26.59 29.83 2.16
C PHE A 241 -27.27 30.89 3.04
N GLY A 242 -27.12 30.80 4.36
CA GLY A 242 -27.80 31.69 5.31
C GLY A 242 -29.21 31.23 5.71
N SER A 243 -29.78 31.86 6.74
CA SER A 243 -31.00 31.42 7.43
C SER A 243 -32.28 31.45 6.57
N GLU A 244 -32.25 32.16 5.45
CA GLU A 244 -33.35 32.21 4.48
C GLU A 244 -33.50 30.91 3.67
N TYR A 245 -32.51 30.02 3.72
CA TYR A 245 -32.45 28.80 2.89
C TYR A 245 -32.15 27.55 3.73
N PRO A 246 -33.11 27.08 4.55
CA PRO A 246 -32.90 25.89 5.38
C PRO A 246 -32.67 24.65 4.50
N THR A 247 -31.66 23.85 4.86
CA THR A 247 -31.30 22.62 4.16
C THR A 247 -32.38 21.55 4.31
N ALA A 248 -32.39 20.60 3.38
CA ALA A 248 -33.24 19.42 3.50
C ALA A 248 -32.71 18.50 4.60
N GLN A 249 -33.58 17.95 5.44
CA GLN A 249 -33.17 17.09 6.57
C GLN A 249 -32.31 15.91 6.11
N TRP A 250 -32.64 15.29 4.97
CA TRP A 250 -31.88 14.14 4.44
C TRP A 250 -30.44 14.50 4.06
N TRP A 251 -30.19 15.77 3.69
CA TRP A 251 -28.86 16.22 3.33
C TRP A 251 -28.00 16.43 4.57
N GLU A 252 -28.59 16.97 5.65
CA GLU A 252 -27.93 17.02 6.97
C GLU A 252 -27.62 15.62 7.48
N ASP A 253 -28.59 14.71 7.40
CA ASP A 253 -28.41 13.31 7.81
C ASP A 253 -27.24 12.67 7.03
N PHE A 254 -27.14 12.95 5.72
CA PHE A 254 -26.02 12.52 4.88
C PHE A 254 -24.68 13.12 5.33
N MET A 255 -24.61 14.43 5.58
CA MET A 255 -23.38 15.08 6.05
C MET A 255 -22.96 14.50 7.41
N ASP A 256 -23.88 14.38 8.36
CA ASP A 256 -23.60 13.82 9.68
C ASP A 256 -23.15 12.35 9.61
N SER A 257 -23.83 11.51 8.83
CA SER A 257 -23.45 10.10 8.68
C SER A 257 -22.11 9.94 7.96
N THR A 258 -21.88 10.74 6.91
CA THR A 258 -20.63 10.68 6.13
C THR A 258 -19.44 11.08 6.98
N PHE A 259 -19.52 12.19 7.71
CA PHE A 259 -18.43 12.61 8.60
C PHE A 259 -18.27 11.71 9.83
N LEU A 260 -19.31 11.00 10.25
CA LEU A 260 -19.17 9.94 11.25
C LEU A 260 -18.38 8.76 10.69
N ASP A 261 -18.72 8.27 9.50
CA ASP A 261 -18.02 7.15 8.86
C ASP A 261 -16.58 7.52 8.49
N LEU A 262 -16.33 8.77 8.06
CA LEU A 262 -14.99 9.28 7.75
C LEU A 262 -14.06 9.37 8.97
N ARG A 263 -14.58 9.35 10.21
CA ARG A 263 -13.73 9.23 11.40
C ARG A 263 -13.08 7.86 11.53
N ASP A 264 -13.72 6.82 10.99
CA ASP A 264 -13.18 5.47 11.01
C ASP A 264 -12.47 5.14 9.69
N LYS A 265 -12.98 5.61 8.56
CA LYS A 265 -12.46 5.32 7.21
C LYS A 265 -12.38 6.60 6.37
N PRO A 266 -11.36 7.46 6.57
CA PRO A 266 -11.20 8.72 5.86
C PRO A 266 -10.74 8.51 4.40
N CYS A 267 -11.63 8.02 3.55
CA CYS A 267 -11.34 7.75 2.13
C CYS A 267 -12.52 8.06 1.19
N ALA A 268 -12.22 8.16 -0.11
CA ALA A 268 -13.20 8.46 -1.15
C ALA A 268 -14.34 7.42 -1.24
N GLU A 269 -14.06 6.14 -0.99
CA GLU A 269 -15.08 5.08 -1.07
C GLU A 269 -16.15 5.24 0.02
N THR A 270 -15.78 5.75 1.20
CA THR A 270 -16.73 6.09 2.27
C THR A 270 -17.73 7.15 1.82
N ILE A 271 -17.27 8.19 1.12
CA ILE A 271 -18.14 9.24 0.56
C ILE A 271 -19.06 8.64 -0.50
N LYS A 272 -18.50 7.90 -1.46
CA LYS A 272 -19.25 7.30 -2.56
C LYS A 272 -20.36 6.36 -2.06
N SER A 273 -20.06 5.53 -1.06
CA SER A 273 -21.05 4.68 -0.40
C SER A 273 -22.19 5.50 0.24
N ASN A 274 -21.85 6.55 0.98
CA ASN A 274 -22.85 7.41 1.62
C ASN A 274 -23.66 8.25 0.63
N VAL A 275 -23.08 8.69 -0.48
CA VAL A 275 -23.77 9.36 -1.59
C VAL A 275 -24.86 8.45 -2.17
N GLU A 276 -24.55 7.19 -2.49
CA GLU A 276 -25.55 6.27 -3.04
C GLU A 276 -26.63 5.90 -2.02
N LYS A 277 -26.29 5.77 -0.73
CA LYS A 277 -27.29 5.60 0.36
C LYS A 277 -28.25 6.80 0.44
N ALA A 278 -27.74 8.02 0.34
CA ALA A 278 -28.55 9.24 0.36
C ALA A 278 -29.47 9.31 -0.88
N ILE A 279 -28.95 8.99 -2.07
CA ILE A 279 -29.74 8.92 -3.31
C ILE A 279 -30.87 7.90 -3.17
N HIS A 280 -30.58 6.71 -2.64
CA HIS A 280 -31.58 5.68 -2.41
C HIS A 280 -32.68 6.15 -1.45
N THR A 281 -32.29 6.76 -0.32
CA THR A 281 -33.20 7.31 0.70
C THR A 281 -34.14 8.36 0.10
N VAL A 282 -33.63 9.27 -0.72
CA VAL A 282 -34.46 10.30 -1.36
C VAL A 282 -35.42 9.71 -2.39
N ARG A 283 -34.99 8.72 -3.17
CA ARG A 283 -35.86 8.04 -4.16
C ARG A 283 -37.05 7.35 -3.48
N GLN A 284 -36.82 6.68 -2.35
CA GLN A 284 -37.88 6.02 -1.59
C GLN A 284 -38.97 6.98 -1.09
N ARG A 285 -38.64 8.26 -0.89
CA ARG A 285 -39.60 9.29 -0.46
C ARG A 285 -40.60 9.70 -1.55
N ASN A 286 -40.38 9.30 -2.81
CA ASN A 286 -41.26 9.60 -3.95
C ASN A 286 -41.58 11.10 -4.13
N CYS A 287 -40.67 11.99 -3.74
CA CYS A 287 -40.83 13.43 -3.97
C CYS A 287 -40.68 13.76 -5.45
N ARG A 288 -41.71 14.35 -6.07
CA ARG A 288 -41.74 14.71 -7.51
C ARG A 288 -40.61 15.64 -7.94
N HIS A 289 -40.01 16.38 -7.01
CA HIS A 289 -38.91 17.30 -7.28
C HIS A 289 -37.55 16.72 -6.94
N CYS A 290 -37.35 16.18 -5.73
CA CYS A 290 -36.04 15.70 -5.30
C CYS A 290 -35.64 14.39 -5.98
N ALA A 291 -36.56 13.45 -6.18
CA ALA A 291 -36.26 12.13 -6.75
C ALA A 291 -35.55 12.17 -8.13
N PRO A 292 -35.94 13.06 -9.08
CA PRO A 292 -35.25 13.14 -10.37
C PRO A 292 -33.91 13.88 -10.34
N VAL A 293 -33.74 14.92 -9.51
CA VAL A 293 -32.54 15.80 -9.55
C VAL A 293 -31.42 15.39 -8.59
N VAL A 294 -31.76 14.82 -7.43
CA VAL A 294 -30.78 14.42 -6.40
C VAL A 294 -29.75 13.41 -6.91
N PRO A 295 -30.08 12.39 -7.72
CA PRO A 295 -29.10 11.40 -8.16
C PRO A 295 -27.90 11.99 -8.91
N ALA A 296 -28.13 12.96 -9.80
CA ALA A 296 -27.04 13.63 -10.51
C ALA A 296 -26.30 14.59 -9.57
N GLY A 297 -27.04 15.49 -8.91
CA GLY A 297 -26.46 16.51 -8.04
C GLY A 297 -25.63 15.94 -6.89
N MET A 298 -26.06 14.83 -6.28
CA MET A 298 -25.32 14.19 -5.19
C MET A 298 -24.03 13.50 -5.65
N ARG A 299 -23.97 13.00 -6.89
CA ARG A 299 -22.73 12.43 -7.43
C ARG A 299 -21.73 13.51 -7.74
N ASP A 300 -22.17 14.61 -8.33
CA ASP A 300 -21.33 15.79 -8.59
C ASP A 300 -20.81 16.36 -7.26
N PHE A 301 -21.69 16.51 -6.27
CA PHE A 301 -21.30 16.92 -4.91
C PHE A 301 -20.32 15.93 -4.27
N GLY A 302 -20.53 14.63 -4.44
CA GLY A 302 -19.64 13.58 -3.97
C GLY A 302 -18.22 13.75 -4.51
N ILE A 303 -18.08 14.07 -5.80
CA ILE A 303 -16.77 14.36 -6.43
C ILE A 303 -16.10 15.57 -5.78
N VAL A 304 -16.84 16.67 -5.58
CA VAL A 304 -16.30 17.87 -4.91
C VAL A 304 -15.84 17.55 -3.50
N LEU A 305 -16.65 16.83 -2.71
CA LEU A 305 -16.30 16.44 -1.36
C LEU A 305 -15.07 15.51 -1.35
N THR A 306 -14.99 14.54 -2.27
CA THR A 306 -13.82 13.67 -2.44
C THR A 306 -12.55 14.49 -2.69
N ASN A 307 -12.59 15.44 -3.64
CA ASN A 307 -11.43 16.29 -3.93
C ASN A 307 -10.99 17.09 -2.71
N LYS A 308 -11.96 17.61 -1.93
CA LYS A 308 -11.66 18.38 -0.71
C LYS A 308 -11.03 17.54 0.39
N ILE A 309 -11.51 16.31 0.61
CA ILE A 309 -10.88 15.43 1.62
C ILE A 309 -9.48 14.98 1.17
N GLU A 310 -9.26 14.70 -0.11
CA GLU A 310 -7.96 14.29 -0.64
C GLU A 310 -6.94 15.43 -0.55
N GLU A 311 -7.38 16.67 -0.83
CA GLU A 311 -6.59 17.89 -0.62
C GLU A 311 -6.12 17.99 0.84
N LEU A 312 -7.03 17.84 1.82
CA LEU A 312 -6.68 17.90 3.25
C LEU A 312 -5.78 16.73 3.68
N ILE A 313 -6.07 15.50 3.26
CA ILE A 313 -5.24 14.33 3.58
C ILE A 313 -3.82 14.51 3.03
N SER A 314 -3.66 15.12 1.85
CA SER A 314 -2.35 15.35 1.24
C SER A 314 -1.45 16.28 2.08
N GLN A 315 -2.04 17.14 2.92
CA GLN A 315 -1.32 18.05 3.81
C GLN A 315 -0.92 17.39 5.13
N VAL A 316 -1.46 16.21 5.45
CA VAL A 316 -1.11 15.46 6.65
C VAL A 316 0.12 14.62 6.39
N SER A 317 1.19 14.87 7.14
CA SER A 317 2.43 14.10 7.08
C SER A 317 2.39 12.87 7.99
N LEU A 318 2.84 11.73 7.47
CA LEU A 318 3.22 10.57 8.29
C LEU A 318 4.51 10.93 9.04
N SER A 319 4.52 10.80 10.37
CA SER A 319 5.71 11.04 11.17
C SER A 319 6.78 10.01 10.82
N ALA A 320 7.94 10.47 10.34
CA ALA A 320 9.08 9.58 10.12
C ALA A 320 9.58 9.06 11.47
N THR A 321 9.58 7.75 11.65
CA THR A 321 10.28 7.09 12.74
C THR A 321 11.78 7.34 12.54
N LYS A 322 12.34 8.25 13.34
CA LYS A 322 13.80 8.37 13.47
C LYS A 322 14.30 7.10 14.15
N HIS A 323 14.62 6.08 13.36
CA HIS A 323 15.40 4.95 13.86
C HIS A 323 16.79 5.50 14.21
N THR A 324 16.99 5.82 15.48
CA THR A 324 18.31 6.00 16.05
C THR A 324 18.97 4.63 15.99
N GLY A 325 19.81 4.43 14.96
CA GLY A 325 20.63 3.24 14.86
C GLY A 325 21.46 3.14 16.13
N VAL A 326 21.15 2.15 16.96
CA VAL A 326 22.08 1.68 17.98
C VAL A 326 23.17 0.97 17.19
N ILE A 327 24.29 1.67 17.02
CA ILE A 327 25.56 1.14 16.49
C ILE A 327 26.17 0.21 17.52
#